data_AF-A0A8I3S1N8-F1
#
_entry.id   AF-A0A8I3S1N8-F1
#
_cell.length_a   1.000
_cell.length_b   1.000
_cell.length_c   1.000
_cell.angle_alpha   90.00
_cell.angle_beta   90.00
_cell.angle_gamma   90.00
#
_symmetry.space_group_name_H-M   'P 1'
#
loop_
_entity.id
_entity.type
_entity.pdbx_description
1 polymer ?
#
loop_
_entity_poly.entity_id
_entity_poly.type
_entity_poly.pdbx_seq_one_letter_code
_entity_poly.pdbx_strand_id
1 'polypeptide(L)'
;MAKGLLVTYALWAVGGPAGLHHLYLGRDSHALLWMLTLGGGGVGWLWEFWKLPSFVAQANRTQGQRQSSGGRTPPPSLIRFVAQMIVGIYFGLVALISLSFMANFYIVGLPLAVGLGVLLVAAVGNQTSDFKNTLGAAFLTSPIFYGRPIAILPISLAASITAQKHRRYKASVGSESLSVRLYRLGLAYLAFTGPLAYSVFCNTAATLSYVAETLGSFLSWFSFFPLVGRLTESVLLLPYRIWRLLVGDPGFSSSYFQEWEKLYEFVSSFQDEKRQLAYQVLNLSEGATDEEIHGRYRELVKIWHPDHNRHRTEEAQRHFLEIQAAYEVLSQPRKLRGS
;
A
#
# COMPACT_ATOMS: atom_id res chain seq x y z
N MET A 1 -16.95 22.87 26.03
CA MET A 1 -18.00 23.24 25.07
C MET A 1 -18.47 21.99 24.36
N ALA A 2 -19.79 21.78 24.31
CA ALA A 2 -20.38 20.67 23.58
C ALA A 2 -20.02 20.78 22.09
N LYS A 3 -19.68 19.63 21.49
CA LYS A 3 -19.34 19.50 20.08
C LYS A 3 -20.62 19.48 19.26
N GLY A 4 -20.66 20.31 18.22
CA GLY A 4 -21.79 20.43 17.30
C GLY A 4 -21.73 19.39 16.19
N LEU A 5 -22.87 18.76 15.91
CA LEU A 5 -22.98 17.78 14.84
C LEU A 5 -22.78 18.42 13.45
N LEU A 6 -23.39 19.60 13.23
CA LEU A 6 -23.27 20.34 11.97
C LEU A 6 -21.84 20.76 11.66
N VAL A 7 -21.11 21.28 12.66
CA VAL A 7 -19.69 21.64 12.52
C VAL A 7 -18.86 20.39 12.17
N THR A 8 -19.19 19.24 12.77
CA THR A 8 -18.50 17.98 12.49
C THR A 8 -18.71 17.53 11.05
N TYR A 9 -19.94 17.62 10.51
CA TYR A 9 -20.21 17.32 9.10
C TYR A 9 -19.52 18.28 8.13
N ALA A 10 -19.49 19.58 8.44
CA ALA A 10 -18.78 20.56 7.62
C ALA A 10 -17.27 20.25 7.54
N LEU A 11 -16.64 19.92 8.68
CA LEU A 11 -15.24 19.52 8.73
C LEU A 11 -14.98 18.18 8.02
N TRP A 12 -15.92 17.24 8.09
CA TRP A 12 -15.86 15.98 7.34
C TRP A 12 -15.92 16.22 5.82
N ALA A 13 -16.76 17.14 5.34
CA ALA A 13 -16.85 17.44 3.92
C ALA A 13 -15.61 18.15 3.38
N VAL A 14 -15.06 19.12 4.13
CA VAL A 14 -13.92 19.93 3.68
C VAL A 14 -12.58 19.21 3.85
N GLY A 15 -12.41 18.43 4.93
CA GLY A 15 -11.14 17.77 5.24
C GLY A 15 -11.30 16.40 5.88
N GLY A 16 -12.33 15.66 5.46
CA GLY A 16 -12.58 14.28 5.87
C GLY A 16 -11.39 13.36 5.65
N PRO A 17 -10.78 13.31 4.44
CA PRO A 17 -9.59 12.50 4.20
C PRO A 17 -8.39 12.87 5.08
N ALA A 18 -8.26 14.14 5.46
CA ALA A 18 -7.24 14.63 6.39
C ALA A 18 -7.61 14.45 7.88
N GLY A 19 -8.83 13.98 8.19
CA GLY A 19 -9.28 13.73 9.57
C GLY A 19 -9.58 14.99 10.39
N LEU A 20 -9.92 16.12 9.77
CA LEU A 20 -10.21 17.37 10.49
C LEU A 20 -11.36 17.24 11.50
N HIS A 21 -12.40 16.47 11.17
CA HIS A 21 -13.52 16.18 12.08
C HIS A 21 -13.06 15.41 13.31
N HIS A 22 -12.07 14.51 13.19
CA HIS A 22 -11.51 13.80 14.34
C HIS A 22 -10.70 14.72 15.25
N LEU A 23 -9.96 15.68 14.70
CA LEU A 23 -9.25 16.70 15.48
C LEU A 23 -10.21 17.55 16.30
N TYR A 24 -11.32 17.98 15.69
CA TYR A 24 -12.37 18.72 16.38
C TYR A 24 -13.00 17.91 17.52
N LEU A 25 -13.19 16.61 17.32
CA LEU A 25 -13.78 15.69 18.29
C LEU A 25 -12.80 15.22 19.39
N GLY A 26 -11.52 15.61 19.36
CA GLY A 26 -10.54 15.19 20.36
C GLY A 26 -9.93 13.80 20.11
N ARG A 27 -10.06 13.27 18.89
CA ARG A 27 -9.68 11.90 18.52
C ARG A 27 -8.34 11.90 17.77
N ASP A 28 -7.28 12.37 18.42
CA ASP A 28 -5.98 12.66 17.77
C ASP A 28 -5.36 11.45 17.06
N SER A 29 -5.36 10.26 17.68
CA SER A 29 -4.86 9.03 17.03
C SER A 29 -5.65 8.65 15.78
N HIS A 30 -6.96 8.94 15.77
CA HIS A 30 -7.84 8.67 14.64
C HIS A 30 -7.54 9.66 13.50
N ALA A 31 -7.37 10.94 13.83
CA ALA A 31 -6.97 11.97 12.88
C ALA A 31 -5.60 11.63 12.25
N LEU A 32 -4.62 11.26 13.07
CA LEU A 32 -3.29 10.86 12.59
C LEU A 32 -3.36 9.67 11.64
N LEU A 33 -4.13 8.63 12.00
CA LEU A 33 -4.34 7.50 11.11
C LEU A 33 -4.93 7.93 9.77
N TRP A 34 -5.89 8.85 9.76
CA TRP A 34 -6.50 9.36 8.52
C TRP A 34 -5.52 10.18 7.69
N MET A 35 -4.74 11.07 8.31
CA MET A 35 -3.69 11.83 7.62
C MET A 35 -2.66 10.93 6.95
N LEU A 36 -2.25 9.85 7.64
CA LEU A 36 -1.23 8.93 7.14
C LEU A 36 -1.77 7.91 6.11
N THR A 37 -3.07 7.64 6.10
CA THR A 37 -3.68 6.65 5.20
C THR A 37 -4.59 7.28 4.15
N LEU A 38 -4.60 8.61 4.03
CA LEU A 38 -5.50 9.37 3.15
C LEU A 38 -6.97 8.97 3.37
N GLY A 39 -7.43 9.02 4.62
CA GLY A 39 -8.81 8.71 4.97
C GLY A 39 -9.12 7.22 5.03
N GLY A 40 -8.17 6.38 5.46
CA GLY A 40 -8.35 4.93 5.58
C GLY A 40 -8.32 4.22 4.22
N GLY A 41 -7.39 4.60 3.36
CA GLY A 41 -7.28 4.10 1.98
C GLY A 41 -8.22 4.78 1.00
N GLY A 42 -8.52 6.07 1.20
CA GLY A 42 -9.35 6.89 0.29
C GLY A 42 -10.86 6.68 0.42
N VAL A 43 -11.32 5.51 0.89
CA VAL A 43 -12.75 5.17 1.00
C VAL A 43 -13.25 5.15 2.44
N GLY A 44 -12.35 4.95 3.42
CA GLY A 44 -12.70 4.84 4.83
C GLY A 44 -13.46 6.05 5.39
N TRP A 45 -13.12 7.27 4.94
CA TRP A 45 -13.80 8.49 5.37
C TRP A 45 -15.27 8.58 4.92
N LEU A 46 -15.64 7.97 3.79
CA LEU A 46 -17.04 7.92 3.32
C LEU A 46 -17.88 7.07 4.28
N TRP A 47 -17.36 5.93 4.71
CA TRP A 47 -18.02 5.05 5.66
C TRP A 47 -18.25 5.72 7.03
N GLU A 48 -17.45 6.71 7.39
CA GLU A 48 -17.61 7.42 8.65
C GLU A 48 -18.83 8.32 8.71
N PHE A 49 -19.41 8.70 7.57
CA PHE A 49 -20.59 9.55 7.50
C PHE A 49 -21.70 9.07 8.46
N TRP A 50 -21.99 7.76 8.44
CA TRP A 50 -23.00 7.14 9.31
C TRP A 50 -22.59 7.06 10.79
N LYS A 51 -21.29 7.16 11.10
CA LYS A 51 -20.76 7.07 12.47
C LYS A 51 -20.59 8.43 13.14
N LEU A 52 -20.62 9.53 12.40
CA LEU A 52 -20.43 10.88 12.94
C LEU A 52 -21.35 11.21 14.13
N PRO A 53 -22.66 10.89 14.13
CA PRO A 53 -23.53 11.15 15.28
C PRO A 53 -23.05 10.43 16.54
N SER A 54 -22.59 9.18 16.40
CA SER A 54 -22.05 8.40 17.52
C SER A 54 -20.77 9.00 18.08
N PHE A 55 -19.90 9.56 17.22
CA PHE A 55 -18.65 10.18 17.66
C PHE A 55 -18.87 11.50 18.39
N VAL A 56 -19.81 12.32 17.92
CA VAL A 56 -20.22 13.55 18.62
C VAL A 56 -20.81 13.23 19.99
N ALA A 57 -21.71 12.23 20.05
CA ALA A 57 -22.29 11.78 21.31
C ALA A 57 -21.21 11.25 22.27
N GLN A 58 -20.19 10.55 21.78
CA GLN A 58 -19.08 10.07 22.58
C GLN A 58 -18.20 11.21 23.11
N ALA A 59 -17.86 12.19 22.26
CA ALA A 59 -17.04 13.36 22.64
C ALA A 59 -17.73 14.24 23.69
N ASN A 60 -19.06 14.36 23.61
CA ASN A 60 -19.85 15.10 24.59
C ASN A 60 -19.98 14.33 25.93
N ARG A 61 -20.11 13.00 25.89
CA ARG A 61 -20.13 12.16 27.12
C ARG A 61 -18.81 12.18 27.89
N THR A 62 -17.68 12.22 27.18
CA THR A 62 -16.34 12.27 27.82
C THR A 62 -16.09 13.59 28.56
N GLN A 63 -16.77 14.68 28.18
CA GLN A 63 -16.72 15.94 28.94
C GLN A 63 -17.56 15.89 30.23
N GLY A 64 -18.61 15.05 30.28
CA GLY A 64 -19.57 15.00 31.39
C GLY A 64 -19.33 13.90 32.43
N GLN A 65 -18.70 12.77 32.05
CA GLN A 65 -18.41 11.67 32.98
C GLN A 65 -16.91 11.41 33.06
N ARG A 66 -16.27 11.92 34.12
CA ARG A 66 -14.96 11.46 34.62
C ARG A 66 -15.07 10.05 35.27
N GLN A 67 -15.75 9.11 34.63
CA GLN A 67 -15.96 7.81 35.23
C GLN A 67 -14.71 6.93 35.17
N SER A 68 -14.26 6.57 36.36
CA SER A 68 -13.25 5.59 36.72
C SER A 68 -13.51 4.25 36.03
N SER A 69 -12.87 4.00 34.89
CA SER A 69 -12.74 2.66 34.33
C SER A 69 -11.62 1.92 35.08
N GLY A 70 -11.86 1.62 36.36
CA GLY A 70 -11.02 0.71 37.13
C GLY A 70 -11.13 -0.71 36.54
N GLY A 71 -10.01 -1.28 36.09
CA GLY A 71 -9.80 -2.71 35.90
C GLY A 71 -10.51 -3.44 34.75
N ARG A 72 -11.55 -2.88 34.10
CA ARG A 72 -12.26 -3.59 33.02
C ARG A 72 -11.47 -3.59 31.70
N THR A 73 -11.27 -4.77 31.11
CA THR A 73 -10.69 -4.93 29.77
C THR A 73 -11.76 -4.71 28.70
N PRO A 74 -11.47 -3.99 27.60
CA PRO A 74 -12.43 -3.82 26.51
C PRO A 74 -12.75 -5.17 25.83
N PRO A 75 -13.90 -5.30 25.12
CA PRO A 75 -14.19 -6.51 24.35
C PRO A 75 -13.22 -6.65 23.16
N PRO A 76 -12.85 -7.88 22.76
CA PRO A 76 -12.07 -8.09 21.56
C PRO A 76 -12.88 -7.68 20.33
N SER A 77 -12.21 -7.17 19.29
CA SER A 77 -12.86 -6.77 18.04
C SER A 77 -12.06 -7.28 16.86
N LEU A 78 -12.67 -8.16 16.07
CA LEU A 78 -12.05 -8.68 14.87
C LEU A 78 -11.69 -7.57 13.88
N ILE A 79 -12.57 -6.57 13.72
CA ILE A 79 -12.32 -5.41 12.86
C ILE A 79 -11.07 -4.65 13.31
N ARG A 80 -10.89 -4.44 14.62
CA ARG A 80 -9.69 -3.77 15.16
C ARG A 80 -8.44 -4.60 14.95
N PHE A 81 -8.52 -5.91 15.16
CA PHE A 81 -7.41 -6.82 14.95
C PHE A 81 -6.95 -6.82 13.48
N VAL A 82 -7.90 -6.93 12.55
CA VAL A 82 -7.61 -6.87 11.10
C VAL A 82 -7.05 -5.51 10.72
N ALA A 83 -7.63 -4.41 11.22
CA ALA A 83 -7.11 -3.06 10.97
C ALA A 83 -5.69 -2.86 11.54
N GLN A 84 -5.39 -3.38 12.73
CA GLN A 84 -4.04 -3.35 13.31
C GLN A 84 -3.05 -4.06 12.40
N MET A 85 -3.41 -5.26 11.93
CA MET A 85 -2.54 -6.04 11.06
C MET A 85 -2.29 -5.31 9.73
N ILE A 86 -3.34 -4.79 9.08
CA ILE A 86 -3.24 -4.06 7.81
C ILE A 86 -2.38 -2.79 7.97
N VAL A 87 -2.64 -1.98 8.99
CA VAL A 87 -1.88 -0.73 9.20
C VAL A 87 -0.45 -1.01 9.63
N GLY A 88 -0.21 -2.06 10.42
CA GLY A 88 1.15 -2.52 10.74
C GLY A 88 1.92 -2.92 9.49
N ILE A 89 1.28 -3.63 8.56
CA ILE A 89 1.87 -3.99 7.27
C ILE A 89 2.17 -2.73 6.44
N TYR A 90 1.21 -1.82 6.35
CA TYR A 90 1.36 -0.55 5.65
C TYR A 90 2.56 0.24 6.17
N PHE A 91 2.69 0.40 7.49
CA PHE A 91 3.82 1.10 8.11
C PHE A 91 5.15 0.38 7.86
N GLY A 92 5.14 -0.96 7.92
CA GLY A 92 6.30 -1.77 7.58
C GLY A 92 6.76 -1.56 6.14
N LEU A 93 5.85 -1.59 5.17
CA LEU A 93 6.15 -1.36 3.76
C LEU A 93 6.67 0.06 3.51
N VAL A 94 6.02 1.08 4.09
CA VAL A 94 6.49 2.48 3.98
C VAL A 94 7.90 2.61 4.55
N ALA A 95 8.19 2.01 5.71
CA ALA A 95 9.52 2.03 6.31
C ALA A 95 10.55 1.25 5.47
N LEU A 96 10.14 0.13 4.88
CA LEU A 96 10.98 -0.65 3.96
C LEU A 96 11.39 0.25 2.78
N ILE A 97 10.44 0.93 2.15
CA ILE A 97 10.69 1.82 1.00
C ILE A 97 11.54 3.05 1.36
N SER A 98 11.38 3.57 2.58
CA SER A 98 11.98 4.85 2.98
C SER A 98 13.24 4.75 3.81
N LEU A 99 13.48 3.64 4.52
CA LEU A 99 14.54 3.51 5.53
C LEU A 99 15.40 2.25 5.35
N SER A 100 15.16 1.43 4.34
CA SER A 100 15.93 0.18 4.12
C SER A 100 17.42 0.40 3.88
N PHE A 101 17.83 1.59 3.48
CA PHE A 101 19.25 1.97 3.35
C PHE A 101 19.97 2.07 4.70
N MET A 102 19.25 2.15 5.82
CA MET A 102 19.86 2.29 7.14
C MET A 102 20.46 0.95 7.63
N ALA A 103 21.65 1.03 8.21
CA ALA A 103 22.24 -0.11 8.92
C ALA A 103 21.29 -0.60 10.03
N ASN A 104 21.17 -1.92 10.19
CA ASN A 104 20.29 -2.56 11.17
C ASN A 104 18.79 -2.24 11.01
N PHE A 105 18.34 -1.80 9.82
CA PHE A 105 16.93 -1.53 9.55
C PHE A 105 16.01 -2.70 9.95
N TYR A 106 16.36 -3.93 9.56
CA TYR A 106 15.56 -5.13 9.89
C TYR A 106 15.53 -5.47 11.38
N ILE A 107 16.45 -4.96 12.20
CA ILE A 107 16.48 -5.22 13.65
C ILE A 107 15.75 -4.10 14.42
N VAL A 108 15.87 -2.86 13.96
CA VAL A 108 15.36 -1.69 14.69
C VAL A 108 14.25 -0.97 13.94
N GLY A 109 14.54 -0.52 12.71
CA GLY A 109 13.61 0.30 11.93
C GLY A 109 12.30 -0.41 11.58
N LEU A 110 12.40 -1.64 11.07
CA LEU A 110 11.24 -2.43 10.65
C LEU A 110 10.28 -2.76 11.80
N PRO A 111 10.70 -3.38 12.92
CA PRO A 111 9.78 -3.71 14.00
C PRO A 111 9.25 -2.47 14.72
N LEU A 112 10.03 -1.38 14.76
CA LEU A 112 9.55 -0.10 15.29
C LEU A 112 8.41 0.45 14.43
N ALA A 113 8.59 0.52 13.12
CA ALA A 113 7.55 1.04 12.21
C ALA A 113 6.26 0.20 12.28
N VAL A 114 6.39 -1.13 12.15
CA VAL A 114 5.25 -2.06 12.22
C VAL A 114 4.54 -1.94 13.58
N GLY A 115 5.30 -1.95 14.67
CA GLY A 115 4.77 -1.84 16.03
C GLY A 115 4.04 -0.52 16.26
N LEU A 116 4.58 0.59 15.77
CA LEU A 116 3.93 1.91 15.85
C LEU A 116 2.63 1.96 15.03
N GLY A 117 2.57 1.34 13.85
CA GLY A 117 1.34 1.22 13.07
C GLY A 117 0.24 0.45 13.82
N VAL A 118 0.59 -0.69 14.42
CA VAL A 118 -0.32 -1.48 15.25
C VAL A 118 -0.80 -0.68 16.47
N LEU A 119 0.12 0.02 17.15
CA LEU A 119 -0.18 0.85 18.32
C LEU A 119 -1.07 2.04 17.96
N LEU A 120 -0.88 2.65 16.79
CA LEU A 120 -1.71 3.75 16.31
C LEU A 120 -3.18 3.30 16.20
N VAL A 121 -3.43 2.15 15.57
CA VAL A 121 -4.78 1.57 15.48
C VAL A 121 -5.30 1.14 16.85
N ALA A 122 -4.45 0.56 17.70
CA ALA A 122 -4.82 0.21 19.07
C ALA A 122 -5.33 1.43 19.85
N ALA A 123 -4.70 2.58 19.64
CA ALA A 123 -5.06 3.87 20.22
C ALA A 123 -6.28 4.54 19.56
N VAL A 124 -6.95 3.93 18.59
CA VAL A 124 -8.14 4.54 17.98
C VAL A 124 -9.36 4.47 18.92
N GLY A 125 -9.95 5.64 19.17
CA GLY A 125 -11.10 5.80 20.05
C GLY A 125 -10.71 5.85 21.53
N ASN A 126 -11.46 5.14 22.38
CA ASN A 126 -11.29 5.12 23.84
C ASN A 126 -10.45 3.95 24.36
N GLN A 127 -9.87 3.14 23.48
CA GLN A 127 -9.01 2.01 23.86
C GLN A 127 -7.56 2.31 23.46
N THR A 128 -6.65 1.55 24.04
CA THR A 128 -5.22 1.50 23.73
C THR A 128 -4.70 0.10 24.05
N SER A 129 -3.48 -0.23 23.65
CA SER A 129 -2.77 -1.42 24.15
C SER A 129 -1.57 -1.02 25.01
N ASP A 130 -1.02 -2.00 25.73
CA ASP A 130 0.26 -1.84 26.41
C ASP A 130 1.40 -1.65 25.39
N PHE A 131 2.03 -0.47 25.45
CA PHE A 131 3.09 -0.07 24.53
C PHE A 131 4.28 -1.03 24.58
N LYS A 132 4.75 -1.37 25.78
CA LYS A 132 5.97 -2.17 25.98
C LYS A 132 5.78 -3.59 25.46
N ASN A 133 4.66 -4.22 25.76
CA ASN A 133 4.39 -5.59 25.33
C ASN A 133 4.16 -5.67 23.82
N THR A 134 3.38 -4.74 23.26
CA THR A 134 3.09 -4.72 21.82
C THR A 134 4.36 -4.50 21.00
N LEU A 135 5.17 -3.52 21.40
CA LEU A 135 6.43 -3.22 20.71
C LEU A 135 7.46 -4.32 20.95
N GLY A 136 7.54 -4.86 22.18
CA GLY A 136 8.39 -5.99 22.51
C GLY A 136 8.12 -7.22 21.63
N ALA A 137 6.85 -7.53 21.35
CA ALA A 137 6.48 -8.62 20.43
C ALA A 137 6.97 -8.37 19.00
N ALA A 138 6.89 -7.13 18.51
CA ALA A 138 7.41 -6.76 17.19
C ALA A 138 8.93 -6.97 17.13
N PHE A 139 9.66 -6.46 18.12
CA PHE A 139 11.12 -6.59 18.21
C PHE A 139 11.59 -8.03 18.43
N LEU A 140 10.84 -8.86 19.16
CA LEU A 140 11.17 -10.27 19.36
C LEU A 140 10.99 -11.10 18.08
N THR A 141 10.01 -10.72 17.26
CA THR A 141 9.69 -11.43 16.01
C THR A 141 10.64 -11.06 14.87
N SER A 142 11.17 -9.83 14.87
CA SER A 142 11.98 -9.31 13.76
C SER A 142 13.24 -10.12 13.43
N PRO A 143 14.09 -10.51 14.41
CA PRO A 143 15.34 -11.22 14.14
C PRO A 143 15.14 -12.59 13.49
N ILE A 144 13.98 -13.24 13.72
CA ILE A 144 13.66 -14.56 13.16
C ILE A 144 13.61 -14.51 11.62
N PHE A 145 13.20 -13.37 11.06
CA PHE A 145 13.02 -13.18 9.63
C PHE A 145 14.00 -12.14 9.05
N TYR A 146 15.18 -12.01 9.66
CA TYR A 146 16.16 -10.99 9.30
C TYR A 146 16.48 -11.00 7.79
N GLY A 147 16.55 -9.80 7.20
CA GLY A 147 16.92 -9.60 5.80
C GLY A 147 15.85 -10.00 4.78
N ARG A 148 14.66 -10.43 5.21
CA ARG A 148 13.56 -10.82 4.31
C ARG A 148 12.41 -9.81 4.41
N PRO A 149 11.91 -9.26 3.28
CA PRO A 149 10.71 -8.41 3.26
C PRO A 149 9.48 -9.06 3.90
N ILE A 150 9.41 -10.39 3.85
CA ILE A 150 8.35 -11.20 4.46
C ILE A 150 8.21 -10.97 5.97
N ALA A 151 9.25 -10.48 6.64
CA ALA A 151 9.26 -10.22 8.08
C ALA A 151 8.12 -9.30 8.54
N ILE A 152 7.63 -8.39 7.67
CA ILE A 152 6.55 -7.46 8.00
C ILE A 152 5.28 -8.19 8.50
N LEU A 153 4.88 -9.27 7.83
CA LEU A 153 3.67 -10.03 8.14
C LEU A 153 3.69 -10.67 9.54
N PRO A 154 4.65 -11.54 9.90
CA PRO A 154 4.71 -12.15 11.22
C PRO A 154 4.93 -11.11 12.33
N ILE A 155 5.72 -10.05 12.08
CA ILE A 155 5.87 -8.95 13.04
C ILE A 155 4.52 -8.27 13.30
N SER A 156 3.78 -7.92 12.24
CA SER A 156 2.47 -7.26 12.35
C SER A 156 1.44 -8.16 13.03
N LEU A 157 1.44 -9.45 12.70
CA LEU A 157 0.57 -10.44 13.31
C LEU A 157 0.87 -10.60 14.81
N ALA A 158 2.13 -10.82 15.17
CA ALA A 158 2.56 -10.98 16.57
C ALA A 158 2.26 -9.73 17.41
N ALA A 159 2.55 -8.54 16.87
CA ALA A 159 2.22 -7.28 17.51
C ALA A 159 0.70 -7.11 17.66
N SER A 160 -0.10 -7.44 16.64
CA SER A 160 -1.57 -7.33 16.69
C SER A 160 -2.20 -8.30 17.70
N ILE A 161 -1.73 -9.55 17.76
CA ILE A 161 -2.16 -10.53 18.77
C ILE A 161 -1.83 -10.00 20.18
N THR A 162 -0.62 -9.48 20.37
CA THR A 162 -0.18 -8.96 21.66
C THR A 162 -0.96 -7.70 22.06
N ALA A 163 -1.24 -6.81 21.10
CA ALA A 163 -2.05 -5.62 21.30
C ALA A 163 -3.48 -5.97 21.72
N GLN A 164 -4.08 -6.99 21.09
CA GLN A 164 -5.40 -7.48 21.48
C GLN A 164 -5.37 -8.16 22.85
N LYS A 165 -4.32 -8.92 23.20
CA LYS A 165 -4.18 -9.55 24.51
C LYS A 165 -4.03 -8.52 25.64
N HIS A 166 -3.33 -7.42 25.39
CA HIS A 166 -3.02 -6.38 26.39
C HIS A 166 -3.79 -5.07 26.16
N ARG A 167 -5.03 -5.18 25.68
CA ARG A 167 -5.94 -4.04 25.45
C ARG A 167 -6.44 -3.43 26.76
N ARG A 168 -6.51 -2.10 26.82
CA ARG A 168 -6.92 -1.30 27.98
C ARG A 168 -7.73 -0.09 27.52
N TYR A 169 -8.55 0.47 28.40
CA TYR A 169 -9.14 1.79 28.15
C TYR A 169 -8.09 2.88 28.32
N LYS A 170 -8.19 3.96 27.54
CA LYS A 170 -7.33 5.13 27.72
C LYS A 170 -7.60 5.77 29.08
N ALA A 171 -6.53 6.16 29.77
CA ALA A 171 -6.65 7.02 30.93
C ALA A 171 -7.30 8.36 30.53
N SER A 172 -8.11 8.92 31.43
CA SER A 172 -8.65 10.26 31.22
C SER A 172 -7.50 11.27 31.27
N VAL A 173 -7.09 11.77 30.11
CA VAL A 173 -6.12 12.87 30.02
C VAL A 173 -6.85 14.17 30.34
N GLY A 174 -6.21 15.07 31.08
CA GLY A 174 -6.74 16.41 31.36
C GLY A 174 -6.97 17.22 30.07
N SER A 175 -7.63 18.37 30.21
CA SER A 175 -7.84 19.28 29.08
C SER A 175 -6.51 19.87 28.63
N GLU A 176 -5.94 19.33 27.56
CA GLU A 176 -4.75 19.89 26.91
C GLU A 176 -5.12 21.00 25.93
N SER A 177 -4.21 21.95 25.73
CA SER A 177 -4.38 23.00 24.74
C SER A 177 -4.34 22.43 23.32
N LEU A 178 -5.07 23.07 22.41
CA LEU A 178 -5.11 22.67 21.01
C LEU A 178 -3.73 22.76 20.35
N SER A 179 -2.91 23.75 20.72
CA SER A 179 -1.55 23.93 20.19
C SER A 179 -0.64 22.75 20.52
N VAL A 180 -0.66 22.24 21.75
CA VAL A 180 0.15 21.08 22.16
C VAL A 180 -0.29 19.82 21.40
N ARG A 181 -1.60 19.64 21.22
CA ARG A 181 -2.14 18.52 20.44
C ARG A 181 -1.68 18.58 18.98
N LEU A 182 -1.80 19.74 18.34
CA LEU A 182 -1.34 19.95 16.96
C LEU A 182 0.17 19.78 16.83
N TYR A 183 0.96 20.26 17.79
CA TYR A 183 2.41 20.10 17.78
C TYR A 183 2.82 18.61 17.79
N ARG A 184 2.24 17.81 18.69
CA ARG A 184 2.52 16.36 18.75
C ARG A 184 2.08 15.64 17.48
N LEU A 185 0.92 16.00 16.94
CA LEU A 185 0.41 15.44 15.70
C LEU A 185 1.31 15.80 14.51
N GLY A 186 1.75 17.06 14.42
CA GLY A 186 2.68 17.53 13.41
C GLY A 186 4.01 16.80 13.48
N LEU A 187 4.55 16.60 14.68
CA LEU A 187 5.79 15.84 14.89
C LEU A 187 5.62 14.37 14.45
N ALA A 188 4.51 13.72 14.83
CA ALA A 188 4.24 12.34 14.45
C ALA A 188 4.01 12.20 12.94
N TYR A 189 3.32 13.15 12.32
CA TYR A 189 3.13 13.20 10.87
C TYR A 189 4.47 13.36 10.16
N LEU A 190 5.29 14.34 10.56
CA LEU A 190 6.60 14.58 9.97
C LEU A 190 7.56 13.41 10.14
N ALA A 191 7.53 12.73 11.30
CA ALA A 191 8.34 11.55 11.55
C ALA A 191 8.01 10.38 10.59
N PHE A 192 6.76 10.28 10.15
CA PHE A 192 6.33 9.26 9.18
C PHE A 192 6.57 9.70 7.73
N THR A 193 6.17 10.92 7.37
CA THR A 193 6.22 11.39 5.98
C THR A 193 7.59 11.90 5.56
N GLY A 194 8.44 12.33 6.50
CA GLY A 194 9.78 12.85 6.21
C GLY A 194 10.67 11.85 5.48
N PRO A 195 10.88 10.63 6.02
CA PRO A 195 11.63 9.59 5.31
C PRO A 195 11.04 9.22 3.96
N LEU A 196 9.72 9.16 3.86
CA LEU A 196 9.02 8.86 2.62
C LEU A 196 9.26 9.95 1.56
N ALA A 197 9.13 11.23 1.94
CA ALA A 197 9.40 12.35 1.06
C ALA A 197 10.86 12.35 0.60
N TYR A 198 11.81 12.12 1.50
CA TYR A 198 13.23 12.00 1.15
C TYR A 198 13.48 10.90 0.12
N SER A 199 12.90 9.71 0.32
CA SER A 199 13.02 8.58 -0.62
C SER A 199 12.44 8.89 -2.00
N VAL A 200 11.30 9.60 -2.05
CA VAL A 200 10.66 10.00 -3.31
C VAL A 200 11.48 11.07 -4.05
N PHE A 201 12.00 12.08 -3.36
CA PHE A 201 12.70 13.18 -4.04
C PHE A 201 14.18 12.90 -4.33
N CYS A 202 14.84 12.08 -3.52
CA CYS A 202 16.28 11.87 -3.63
C CYS A 202 16.68 10.51 -4.25
N ASN A 203 15.75 9.56 -4.42
CA ASN A 203 16.09 8.21 -4.87
C ASN A 203 15.08 7.55 -5.83
N THR A 204 14.42 8.34 -6.70
CA THR A 204 13.30 7.91 -7.57
C THR A 204 13.47 6.57 -8.28
N ALA A 205 14.64 6.28 -8.87
CA ALA A 205 14.87 5.05 -9.62
C ALA A 205 15.01 3.81 -8.71
N ALA A 206 15.76 3.90 -7.61
CA ALA A 206 15.93 2.78 -6.69
C ALA A 206 14.68 2.56 -5.82
N THR A 207 13.94 3.64 -5.51
CA THR A 207 12.66 3.56 -4.80
C THR A 207 11.65 2.77 -5.63
N LEU A 208 11.61 2.96 -6.95
CA LEU A 208 10.67 2.24 -7.81
C LEU A 208 10.98 0.74 -7.90
N SER A 209 12.24 0.36 -8.12
CA SER A 209 12.64 -1.06 -8.14
C SER A 209 12.40 -1.71 -6.78
N TYR A 210 12.67 -1.00 -5.69
CA TYR A 210 12.45 -1.50 -4.35
C TYR A 210 10.95 -1.65 -4.03
N VAL A 211 10.11 -0.70 -4.44
CA VAL A 211 8.65 -0.83 -4.36
C VAL A 211 8.17 -2.04 -5.16
N ALA A 212 8.69 -2.25 -6.36
CA ALA A 212 8.35 -3.40 -7.19
C ALA A 212 8.78 -4.73 -6.53
N GLU A 213 10.01 -4.84 -6.04
CA GLU A 213 10.50 -6.04 -5.34
C GLU A 213 9.72 -6.35 -4.06
N THR A 214 9.37 -5.33 -3.28
CA THR A 214 8.64 -5.49 -2.02
C THR A 214 7.18 -5.87 -2.26
N LEU A 215 6.51 -5.23 -3.22
CA LEU A 215 5.16 -5.62 -3.62
C LEU A 215 5.15 -6.99 -4.29
N GLY A 216 6.15 -7.33 -5.11
CA GLY A 216 6.30 -8.65 -5.72
C GLY A 216 6.51 -9.75 -4.69
N SER A 217 7.37 -9.51 -3.70
CA SER A 217 7.58 -10.43 -2.57
C SER A 217 6.33 -10.57 -1.69
N PHE A 218 5.56 -9.49 -1.52
CA PHE A 218 4.29 -9.53 -0.80
C PHE A 218 3.21 -10.29 -1.57
N LEU A 219 3.12 -10.10 -2.88
CA LEU A 219 2.15 -10.80 -3.73
C LEU A 219 2.48 -12.28 -3.88
N SER A 220 3.76 -12.64 -4.00
CA SER A 220 4.21 -14.03 -4.13
C SER A 220 3.81 -14.88 -2.92
N TRP A 221 3.64 -14.28 -1.74
CA TRP A 221 3.10 -14.96 -0.57
C TRP A 221 1.67 -15.49 -0.77
N PHE A 222 0.84 -14.76 -1.51
CA PHE A 222 -0.51 -15.22 -1.85
C PHE A 222 -0.52 -16.39 -2.86
N SER A 223 0.64 -16.86 -3.32
CA SER A 223 0.72 -18.15 -4.03
C SER A 223 0.16 -19.30 -3.20
N PHE A 224 0.27 -19.26 -1.87
CA PHE A 224 -0.32 -20.27 -0.97
C PHE A 224 -1.85 -20.20 -0.94
N PHE A 225 -2.43 -19.02 -1.21
CA PHE A 225 -3.89 -18.79 -1.29
C PHE A 225 -4.26 -18.27 -2.68
N PRO A 226 -4.30 -19.15 -3.70
CA PRO A 226 -4.38 -18.74 -5.11
C PRO A 226 -5.65 -17.93 -5.46
N LEU A 227 -6.71 -18.03 -4.65
CA LEU A 227 -7.93 -17.26 -4.81
C LEU A 227 -7.76 -15.80 -4.32
N VAL A 228 -7.09 -15.62 -3.18
CA VAL A 228 -6.77 -14.29 -2.63
C VAL A 228 -5.71 -13.58 -3.48
N GLY A 229 -4.71 -14.32 -3.97
CA GLY A 229 -3.69 -13.78 -4.88
C GLY A 229 -4.31 -13.22 -6.16
N ARG A 230 -5.15 -14.02 -6.85
CA ARG A 230 -5.85 -13.58 -8.07
C ARG A 230 -6.75 -12.38 -7.85
N LEU A 231 -7.47 -12.32 -6.72
CA LEU A 231 -8.30 -11.15 -6.38
C LEU A 231 -7.44 -9.92 -6.16
N THR A 232 -6.34 -10.04 -5.40
CA THR A 232 -5.42 -8.92 -5.12
C THR A 232 -4.80 -8.40 -6.41
N GLU A 233 -4.27 -9.28 -7.27
CA GLU A 233 -3.72 -8.87 -8.57
C GLU A 233 -4.79 -8.22 -9.46
N SER A 234 -6.01 -8.76 -9.49
CA SER A 234 -7.11 -8.18 -10.26
C SER A 234 -7.46 -6.78 -9.77
N VAL A 235 -7.50 -6.56 -8.45
CA VAL A 235 -7.76 -5.25 -7.85
C VAL A 235 -6.64 -4.27 -8.17
N LEU A 236 -5.38 -4.71 -8.08
CA LEU A 236 -4.23 -3.88 -8.44
C LEU A 236 -4.28 -3.43 -9.90
N LEU A 237 -4.72 -4.31 -10.81
CA LEU A 237 -4.82 -4.01 -12.25
C LEU A 237 -6.08 -3.26 -12.66
N LEU A 238 -7.04 -3.03 -11.76
CA LEU A 238 -8.27 -2.29 -12.09
C LEU A 238 -8.00 -0.91 -12.70
N PRO A 239 -7.10 -0.06 -12.16
CA PRO A 239 -6.79 1.24 -12.76
C PRO A 239 -6.31 1.11 -14.21
N TYR A 240 -5.40 0.17 -14.47
CA TYR A 240 -4.89 -0.12 -15.81
C TYR A 240 -6.00 -0.61 -16.75
N ARG A 241 -6.85 -1.54 -16.29
CA ARG A 241 -7.96 -2.08 -17.10
C ARG A 241 -9.01 -1.03 -17.41
N ILE A 242 -9.37 -0.21 -16.42
CA ILE A 242 -10.31 0.92 -16.59
C ILE A 242 -9.72 1.92 -17.58
N TRP A 243 -8.43 2.26 -17.46
CA TRP A 243 -7.75 3.13 -18.40
C TRP A 243 -7.76 2.58 -19.82
N ARG A 244 -7.40 1.30 -20.01
CA ARG A 244 -7.45 0.62 -21.31
C ARG A 244 -8.84 0.64 -21.94
N LEU A 245 -9.90 0.50 -21.12
CA LEU A 245 -11.28 0.62 -21.57
C LEU A 245 -11.66 2.05 -21.99
N LEU A 246 -11.13 3.08 -21.31
CA LEU A 246 -11.45 4.48 -21.58
C LEU A 246 -10.68 5.07 -22.78
N VAL A 247 -9.42 4.68 -22.96
CA VAL A 247 -8.51 5.27 -23.96
C VAL A 247 -8.39 4.43 -25.24
N GLY A 248 -8.85 3.17 -25.20
CA GLY A 248 -8.62 2.21 -26.28
C GLY A 248 -7.25 1.54 -26.17
N ASP A 249 -6.90 0.67 -27.12
CA ASP A 249 -5.61 -0.04 -27.12
C ASP A 249 -4.50 0.87 -27.69
N PRO A 250 -3.57 1.41 -26.86
CA PRO A 250 -2.57 2.35 -27.33
C PRO A 250 -1.42 1.65 -28.10
N GLY A 251 -1.41 0.31 -28.16
CA GLY A 251 -0.36 -0.48 -28.78
C GLY A 251 0.78 -0.86 -27.82
N PHE A 252 1.40 -2.00 -28.11
CA PHE A 252 2.37 -2.69 -27.26
C PHE A 252 3.65 -1.88 -26.98
N SER A 253 4.09 -1.04 -27.92
CA SER A 253 5.31 -0.22 -27.80
C SER A 253 5.03 1.23 -27.38
N SER A 254 3.80 1.57 -27.01
CA SER A 254 3.47 2.94 -26.61
C SER A 254 4.25 3.39 -25.37
N SER A 255 4.67 4.65 -25.34
CA SER A 255 5.34 5.26 -24.18
C SER A 255 4.55 5.06 -22.88
N TYR A 256 3.22 5.03 -22.97
CA TYR A 256 2.33 4.77 -21.84
C TYR A 256 2.39 3.32 -21.36
N PHE A 257 2.47 2.33 -22.26
CA PHE A 257 2.61 0.92 -21.88
C PHE A 257 3.90 0.69 -21.08
N GLN A 258 4.99 1.37 -21.44
CA GLN A 258 6.25 1.31 -20.68
C GLN A 258 6.14 1.91 -19.26
N GLU A 259 5.30 2.93 -19.05
CA GLU A 259 5.05 3.49 -17.72
C GLU A 259 4.24 2.52 -16.84
N TRP A 260 3.19 1.93 -17.41
CA TRP A 260 2.41 0.90 -16.74
C TRP A 260 3.24 -0.36 -16.48
N GLU A 261 4.14 -0.74 -17.39
CA GLU A 261 5.07 -1.84 -17.19
C GLU A 261 5.93 -1.64 -15.96
N LYS A 262 6.54 -0.46 -15.80
CA LYS A 262 7.35 -0.14 -14.61
C LYS A 262 6.52 -0.19 -13.32
N LEU A 263 5.26 0.23 -13.38
CA LEU A 263 4.36 0.23 -12.23
C LEU A 263 3.84 -1.17 -11.87
N TYR A 264 3.78 -2.10 -12.82
CA TYR A 264 3.17 -3.42 -12.65
C TYR A 264 4.13 -4.58 -12.92
N GLU A 265 5.43 -4.31 -13.00
CA GLU A 265 6.47 -5.32 -13.21
C GLU A 265 6.35 -6.50 -12.23
N PHE A 266 5.96 -6.18 -10.99
CA PHE A 266 5.81 -7.13 -9.90
C PHE A 266 4.49 -7.92 -9.90
N VAL A 267 3.52 -7.57 -10.74
CA VAL A 267 2.23 -8.25 -10.83
C VAL A 267 2.30 -9.33 -11.91
N SER A 268 2.18 -10.60 -11.50
CA SER A 268 2.41 -11.74 -12.41
C SER A 268 1.41 -11.79 -13.57
N SER A 269 0.14 -11.51 -13.30
CA SER A 269 -0.90 -11.44 -14.34
C SER A 269 -0.67 -10.32 -15.36
N PHE A 270 -0.01 -9.21 -15.00
CA PHE A 270 0.36 -8.18 -15.97
C PHE A 270 1.45 -8.67 -16.92
N GLN A 271 2.44 -9.40 -16.38
CA GLN A 271 3.49 -10.01 -17.19
C GLN A 271 2.94 -11.10 -18.13
N ASP A 272 1.95 -11.87 -17.67
CA ASP A 272 1.24 -12.83 -18.53
C ASP A 272 0.45 -12.09 -19.64
N GLU A 273 -0.30 -11.02 -19.32
CA GLU A 273 -1.00 -10.18 -20.32
C GLU A 273 0.00 -9.57 -21.35
N LYS A 274 1.17 -9.10 -20.90
CA LYS A 274 2.25 -8.58 -21.76
C LYS A 274 2.76 -9.65 -22.72
N ARG A 275 3.04 -10.86 -22.23
CA ARG A 275 3.49 -11.97 -23.08
C ARG A 275 2.44 -12.38 -24.11
N GLN A 276 1.17 -12.39 -23.75
CA GLN A 276 0.08 -12.69 -24.68
C GLN A 276 0.02 -11.67 -25.83
N LEU A 277 0.14 -10.39 -25.52
CA LEU A 277 0.22 -9.34 -26.55
C LEU A 277 1.46 -9.50 -27.44
N ALA A 278 2.61 -9.89 -26.87
CA ALA A 278 3.82 -10.14 -27.65
C ALA A 278 3.65 -11.30 -28.64
N TYR A 279 2.97 -12.39 -28.25
CA TYR A 279 2.61 -13.48 -29.17
C TYR A 279 1.68 -12.99 -30.29
N GLN A 280 0.71 -12.13 -29.97
CA GLN A 280 -0.20 -11.54 -30.97
C GLN A 280 0.54 -10.65 -31.98
N VAL A 281 1.50 -9.83 -31.53
CA VAL A 281 2.33 -8.98 -32.41
C VAL A 281 3.18 -9.81 -33.37
N LEU A 282 3.76 -10.93 -32.91
CA LEU A 282 4.52 -11.85 -33.77
C LEU A 282 3.61 -12.82 -34.55
N ASN A 283 2.29 -12.75 -34.35
CA ASN A 283 1.29 -13.63 -34.94
C ASN A 283 1.58 -15.12 -34.69
N LEU A 284 1.89 -15.44 -33.44
CA LEU A 284 2.21 -16.78 -32.95
C LEU A 284 1.17 -17.26 -31.93
N SER A 285 1.02 -18.57 -31.82
CA SER A 285 0.22 -19.18 -30.75
C SER A 285 0.96 -19.15 -29.41
N GLU A 286 0.22 -19.11 -28.31
CA GLU A 286 0.78 -19.26 -26.97
C GLU A 286 1.55 -20.60 -26.88
N GLY A 287 2.81 -20.54 -26.44
CA GLY A 287 3.68 -21.72 -26.33
C GLY A 287 4.48 -22.07 -27.59
N ALA A 288 4.54 -21.17 -28.59
CA ALA A 288 5.49 -21.30 -29.70
C ALA A 288 6.93 -21.47 -29.19
N THR A 289 7.69 -22.31 -29.89
CA THR A 289 9.09 -22.61 -29.58
C THR A 289 10.01 -21.42 -29.83
N ASP A 290 11.16 -21.38 -29.16
CA ASP A 290 12.14 -20.29 -29.36
C ASP A 290 12.61 -20.19 -30.81
N GLU A 291 12.68 -21.31 -31.53
CA GLU A 291 13.01 -21.36 -32.96
C GLU A 291 11.92 -20.69 -33.81
N GLU A 292 10.64 -20.97 -33.52
CA GLU A 292 9.50 -20.33 -34.20
C GLU A 292 9.42 -18.82 -33.91
N ILE A 293 9.67 -18.42 -32.66
CA ILE A 293 9.73 -17.02 -32.24
C ILE A 293 10.84 -16.29 -33.02
N HIS A 294 12.04 -16.88 -33.07
CA HIS A 294 13.17 -16.26 -33.75
C HIS A 294 13.00 -16.25 -35.28
N GLY A 295 12.39 -17.29 -35.85
CA GLY A 295 12.04 -17.37 -37.25
C GLY A 295 11.08 -16.25 -37.66
N ARG A 296 9.95 -16.12 -36.94
CA ARG A 296 8.95 -15.08 -37.21
C ARG A 296 9.48 -13.68 -37.01
N TYR A 297 10.29 -13.45 -35.98
CA TYR A 297 10.95 -12.17 -35.78
C TYR A 297 11.78 -11.75 -37.00
N ARG A 298 12.62 -12.66 -37.52
CA ARG A 298 13.45 -12.39 -38.72
C ARG A 298 12.62 -12.10 -39.96
N GLU A 299 11.50 -12.79 -40.14
CA GLU A 299 10.58 -12.55 -41.26
C GLU A 299 9.94 -11.16 -41.16
N LEU A 300 9.36 -10.84 -40.00
CA LEU A 300 8.65 -9.59 -39.78
C LEU A 300 9.59 -8.37 -39.84
N VAL A 301 10.82 -8.49 -39.32
CA VAL A 301 11.86 -7.46 -39.43
C VAL A 301 12.20 -7.15 -40.89
N LYS A 302 12.31 -8.17 -41.75
CA LYS A 302 12.57 -7.96 -43.18
C LYS A 302 11.39 -7.27 -43.87
N ILE A 303 10.16 -7.67 -43.53
CA ILE A 303 8.93 -7.09 -44.11
C ILE A 303 8.76 -5.63 -43.71
N TRP A 304 9.00 -5.30 -42.44
CA TRP A 304 8.73 -3.98 -41.86
C TRP A 304 9.97 -3.11 -41.70
N HIS A 305 11.12 -3.49 -42.27
CA HIS A 305 12.33 -2.67 -42.17
C HIS A 305 12.08 -1.27 -42.78
N PRO A 306 12.48 -0.18 -42.10
CA PRO A 306 12.27 1.19 -42.60
C PRO A 306 12.87 1.40 -44.00
N ASP A 307 14.02 0.78 -44.30
CA ASP A 307 14.68 0.91 -45.61
C ASP A 307 13.88 0.32 -46.78
N HIS A 308 13.09 -0.73 -46.53
CA HIS A 308 12.25 -1.36 -47.57
C HIS A 308 10.90 -0.63 -47.71
N ASN A 309 10.50 0.18 -46.72
CA ASN A 309 9.17 0.78 -46.61
C ASN A 309 9.22 2.32 -46.57
N ARG A 310 10.10 2.93 -47.38
CA ARG A 310 10.32 4.39 -47.44
C ARG A 310 9.08 5.23 -47.81
N HIS A 311 8.04 4.59 -48.37
CA HIS A 311 6.77 5.22 -48.73
C HIS A 311 5.76 5.26 -47.57
N ARG A 312 6.02 4.51 -46.48
CA ARG A 312 5.16 4.40 -45.29
C ARG A 312 6.00 4.35 -44.02
N THR A 313 6.91 5.30 -43.89
CA THR A 313 7.98 5.31 -42.89
C THR A 313 7.43 5.27 -41.46
N GLU A 314 6.37 6.01 -41.15
CA GLU A 314 5.79 6.06 -39.80
C GLU A 314 5.16 4.72 -39.39
N GLU A 315 4.39 4.09 -40.27
CA GLU A 315 3.77 2.78 -40.02
C GLU A 315 4.81 1.67 -39.90
N ALA A 316 5.80 1.68 -40.80
CA ALA A 316 6.88 0.71 -40.77
C ALA A 316 7.72 0.84 -39.50
N GLN A 317 8.03 2.08 -39.07
CA GLN A 317 8.77 2.33 -37.83
C GLN A 317 7.97 1.89 -36.60
N ARG A 318 6.66 2.14 -36.56
CA ARG A 318 5.80 1.68 -35.47
C ARG A 318 5.78 0.16 -35.37
N HIS A 319 5.50 -0.54 -36.47
CA HIS A 319 5.49 -2.01 -36.49
C HIS A 319 6.86 -2.59 -36.14
N PHE A 320 7.94 -2.00 -36.66
CA PHE A 320 9.30 -2.41 -36.36
C PHE A 320 9.60 -2.36 -34.86
N LEU A 321 9.24 -1.25 -34.19
CA LEU A 321 9.41 -1.10 -32.75
C LEU A 321 8.54 -2.10 -31.95
N GLU A 322 7.30 -2.33 -32.37
CA GLU A 322 6.42 -3.33 -31.74
C GLU A 322 6.98 -4.76 -31.86
N ILE A 323 7.46 -5.13 -33.05
CA ILE A 323 8.09 -6.44 -33.31
C ILE A 323 9.34 -6.64 -32.46
N GLN A 324 10.20 -5.62 -32.37
CA GLN A 324 11.42 -5.67 -31.58
C GLN A 324 11.11 -5.83 -30.08
N ALA A 325 10.18 -5.03 -29.56
CA ALA A 325 9.75 -5.13 -28.16
C ALA A 325 9.11 -6.51 -27.86
N ALA A 326 8.28 -7.03 -28.78
CA ALA A 326 7.62 -8.33 -28.60
C ALA A 326 8.62 -9.47 -28.56
N TYR A 327 9.61 -9.44 -29.47
CA TYR A 327 10.71 -10.41 -29.47
C TYR A 327 11.54 -10.34 -28.18
N GLU A 328 11.87 -9.14 -27.70
CA GLU A 328 12.62 -8.97 -26.45
C GLU A 328 11.91 -9.63 -25.27
N VAL A 329 10.59 -9.42 -25.13
CA VAL A 329 9.78 -10.03 -24.05
C VAL A 329 9.71 -11.55 -24.15
N LEU A 330 9.56 -12.09 -25.35
CA LEU A 330 9.44 -13.54 -25.56
C LEU A 330 10.80 -14.26 -25.48
N SER A 331 11.89 -13.59 -25.86
CA SER A 331 13.25 -14.11 -25.81
C SER A 331 13.81 -14.27 -24.39
N GLN A 332 13.27 -13.52 -23.43
CA GLN A 332 13.64 -13.72 -22.02
C GLN A 332 13.02 -15.01 -21.49
N PRO A 333 13.74 -15.81 -20.69
CA PRO A 333 13.18 -17.02 -20.09
C PRO A 333 11.99 -16.66 -19.21
N ARG A 334 10.92 -17.46 -19.26
CA ARG A 334 9.75 -17.25 -18.40
C ARG A 334 10.21 -17.31 -16.95
N LYS A 335 10.03 -16.22 -16.19
CA LYS A 335 10.22 -16.21 -14.74
C LYS A 335 9.15 -17.13 -14.15
N LEU A 336 9.50 -18.41 -13.99
CA LEU A 336 8.61 -19.42 -13.45
C LEU A 336 8.15 -18.97 -12.06
N ARG A 337 6.85 -19.10 -11.78
CA ARG A 337 6.28 -18.90 -10.43
C ARG A 337 7.17 -19.67 -9.46
N GLY A 338 7.80 -18.94 -8.53
CA GLY A 338 8.79 -19.50 -7.61
C GLY A 338 8.29 -20.79 -6.98
N SER A 339 9.06 -21.86 -7.19
CA SER A 339 9.24 -22.95 -6.23
C SER A 339 9.83 -22.43 -4.93
#